data_AF-A0A1H4K405-F1
#
_entry.id   AF-A0A1H4K405-F1
#
_cell.length_a   1.000
_cell.length_b   1.000
_cell.length_c   1.000
_cell.angle_alpha   90.00
_cell.angle_beta   90.00
_cell.angle_gamma   90.00
#
_symmetry.space_group_name_H-M   'P 1'
#
loop_
_entity.id
_entity.type
_entity.pdbx_description
1 polymer ?
#
loop_
_entity_poly.entity_id
_entity_poly.type
_entity_poly.pdbx_seq_one_letter_code
_entity_poly.pdbx_strand_id
1 'polypeptide(L)'
;MTVLILDIDEVIQARHIGDEWGHARTARIQLTKARYGAEIAGTYYVRISRELFDALNALDVEVWWCSTWNQNNAIEEFLNETRPGGRLAEGRVLPHPPLRPGATLSEDPNWKITTINAALDEYPQPYIFADDIYAHPDCQREILQRHPGLPGLFIQPLAHRGLTREHVESMRTFLEENRTAPYIDTIGPWVAEHTVRSRLGASEDELRGMRERHQILGVDFNTGAYYPIQQFRNGTLIPGLHPVLTALAAGFTDMTQAGWLADQAFERASTTRWDLLREGKITLIKQWAIEDTDRLTRP
;
A
#
# COMPACT_ATOMS: atom_id res chain seq x y z
N MET A 1 1.27 -1.49 3.12
CA MET A 1 2.22 -0.87 2.17
C MET A 1 1.79 0.57 2.01
N THR A 2 2.68 1.53 1.75
CA THR A 2 2.22 2.92 1.50
C THR A 2 1.79 3.05 0.04
N VAL A 3 0.69 3.77 -0.21
CA VAL A 3 0.22 4.08 -1.56
C VAL A 3 0.64 5.48 -1.95
N LEU A 4 1.07 5.65 -3.19
CA LEU A 4 1.26 6.93 -3.86
C LEU A 4 0.13 7.15 -4.87
N ILE A 5 -0.80 8.03 -4.50
CA ILE A 5 -1.93 8.46 -5.33
C ILE A 5 -1.50 9.67 -6.15
N LEU A 6 -1.45 9.51 -7.47
CA LEU A 6 -0.85 10.48 -8.40
C LEU A 6 -1.85 11.00 -9.42
N ASP A 7 -1.91 12.32 -9.55
CA ASP A 7 -2.37 12.97 -10.77
C ASP A 7 -1.25 13.07 -11.82
N ILE A 8 -1.60 13.42 -13.05
CA ILE A 8 -0.68 13.56 -14.18
C ILE A 8 -0.35 15.03 -14.45
N ASP A 9 -1.38 15.83 -14.76
CA ASP A 9 -1.23 17.22 -15.18
C ASP A 9 -0.76 18.12 -14.04
N GLU A 10 0.25 18.94 -14.34
CA GLU A 10 0.94 19.81 -13.38
C GLU A 10 1.53 19.08 -12.16
N VAL A 11 1.62 17.74 -12.21
CA VAL A 11 2.25 16.89 -11.18
C VAL A 11 3.50 16.20 -11.72
N ILE A 12 3.35 15.18 -12.57
CA ILE A 12 4.46 14.50 -13.26
C ILE A 12 4.63 14.97 -14.71
N GLN A 13 3.63 15.67 -15.23
CA GLN A 13 3.64 16.35 -16.50
C GLN A 13 3.53 17.85 -16.27
N ALA A 14 4.59 18.62 -16.51
CA ALA A 14 4.57 20.06 -16.27
C ALA A 14 5.37 20.84 -17.32
N ARG A 15 4.99 22.09 -17.59
CA ARG A 15 5.57 22.91 -18.69
C ARG A 15 7.07 23.16 -18.54
N HIS A 16 7.53 23.28 -17.30
CA HIS A 16 8.89 23.62 -16.88
C HIS A 16 9.52 22.50 -16.05
N ILE A 17 9.07 21.25 -16.23
CA ILE A 17 9.60 20.11 -15.47
C ILE A 17 11.12 19.92 -15.62
N GLY A 18 11.70 20.39 -16.72
CA GLY A 18 13.14 20.34 -16.95
C GLY A 18 13.96 21.33 -16.13
N ASP A 19 13.35 22.44 -15.66
CA ASP A 19 14.01 23.37 -14.75
C ASP A 19 14.34 22.68 -13.43
N GLU A 20 13.50 21.71 -13.06
CA GLU A 20 13.66 20.94 -11.86
C GLU A 20 14.46 19.67 -12.17
N TRP A 21 13.97 18.77 -13.00
CA TRP A 21 14.55 17.43 -13.17
C TRP A 21 15.61 17.31 -14.26
N GLY A 22 15.96 18.41 -14.94
CA GLY A 22 16.94 18.41 -16.02
C GLY A 22 16.32 18.07 -17.37
N HIS A 23 16.72 16.96 -18.00
CA HIS A 23 16.33 16.67 -19.38
C HIS A 23 14.83 16.32 -19.49
N ALA A 24 14.02 17.31 -19.87
CA ALA A 24 12.63 17.10 -20.23
C ALA A 24 12.48 16.68 -21.70
N ARG A 25 11.78 15.57 -21.95
CA ARG A 25 11.37 15.16 -23.30
C ARG A 25 9.90 15.50 -23.54
N THR A 26 9.56 15.76 -24.80
CA THR A 26 8.17 15.87 -25.23
C THR A 26 7.66 14.51 -25.66
N ALA A 27 6.50 14.10 -25.15
CA ALA A 27 5.80 12.90 -25.55
C ALA A 27 4.48 13.29 -26.22
N ARG A 28 4.01 12.49 -27.19
CA ARG A 28 2.84 12.82 -27.99
C ARG A 28 1.68 11.88 -27.64
N ILE A 29 0.72 12.38 -26.88
CA ILE A 29 -0.46 11.62 -26.44
C ILE A 29 -1.64 11.98 -27.34
N GLN A 30 -2.32 11.01 -27.94
CA GLN A 30 -3.65 11.21 -28.48
C GLN A 30 -4.65 11.19 -27.32
N LEU A 31 -5.52 12.18 -27.28
CA LEU A 31 -6.63 12.22 -26.34
C LEU A 31 -7.90 12.42 -27.13
N THR A 32 -8.88 11.57 -26.90
CA THR A 32 -10.26 11.92 -27.23
C THR A 32 -10.81 12.75 -26.08
N LYS A 33 -11.35 13.94 -26.35
CA LYS A 33 -12.10 14.72 -25.36
C LYS A 33 -13.52 14.92 -25.83
N ALA A 34 -14.48 14.72 -24.92
CA ALA A 34 -15.84 15.19 -25.14
C ALA A 34 -15.84 16.71 -25.07
N ARG A 35 -16.20 17.39 -26.16
CA ARG A 35 -16.37 18.85 -26.20
C ARG A 35 -17.65 19.18 -26.96
N TYR A 36 -18.57 19.87 -26.31
CA TYR A 36 -19.87 20.27 -26.89
C TYR A 36 -20.70 19.10 -27.45
N GLY A 37 -20.69 17.94 -26.79
CA GLY A 37 -21.46 16.77 -27.22
C GLY A 37 -20.81 15.94 -28.33
N ALA A 38 -19.62 16.30 -28.78
CA ALA A 38 -18.83 15.53 -29.73
C ALA A 38 -17.53 15.03 -29.11
N GLU A 39 -17.11 13.83 -29.49
CA GLU A 39 -15.76 13.33 -29.23
C GLU A 39 -14.78 13.95 -30.23
N ILE A 40 -13.83 14.72 -29.73
CA ILE A 40 -12.77 15.33 -30.53
C ILE A 40 -11.47 14.64 -30.16
N ALA A 41 -10.94 13.85 -31.09
CA ALA A 41 -9.56 13.36 -31.01
C ALA A 41 -8.59 14.53 -31.23
N GLY A 42 -7.65 14.69 -30.31
CA GLY A 42 -6.63 15.72 -30.36
C GLY A 42 -5.27 15.17 -29.97
N THR A 43 -4.21 15.73 -30.56
CA THR A 43 -2.85 15.42 -30.15
C THR A 43 -2.41 16.41 -29.07
N TYR A 44 -1.98 15.88 -27.94
CA TYR A 44 -1.43 16.61 -26.80
C TYR A 44 0.07 16.35 -26.71
N TYR A 45 0.83 17.42 -26.51
CA TYR A 45 2.27 17.36 -26.30
C TYR A 45 2.56 17.58 -24.84
N VAL A 46 2.97 16.50 -24.16
CA VAL A 46 3.31 16.53 -22.74
C VAL A 46 4.80 16.63 -22.55
N ARG A 47 5.24 17.34 -21.52
CA ARG A 47 6.65 17.37 -21.10
C ARG A 47 6.80 16.53 -19.85
N ILE A 48 7.74 15.60 -19.90
CA ILE A 48 8.05 14.66 -18.81
C ILE A 48 9.57 14.59 -18.61
N SER A 49 10.00 14.19 -17.42
CA SER A 49 11.41 13.90 -17.12
C SER A 49 11.57 12.44 -16.73
N ARG A 50 12.62 11.80 -17.26
CA ARG A 50 12.97 10.44 -16.90
C ARG A 50 13.51 10.36 -15.47
N GLU A 51 14.26 11.38 -15.06
CA GLU A 51 14.85 11.50 -13.73
C GLU A 51 13.77 11.57 -12.64
N LEU A 52 12.64 12.26 -12.89
CA LEU A 52 11.48 12.21 -12.00
C LEU A 52 10.89 10.79 -11.93
N PHE A 53 10.69 10.12 -13.07
CA PHE A 53 10.16 8.76 -13.08
C PHE A 53 11.07 7.78 -12.34
N ASP A 54 12.37 7.86 -12.55
CA ASP A 54 13.36 7.04 -11.85
C ASP A 54 13.31 7.31 -10.34
N ALA A 55 13.18 8.59 -9.94
CA ALA A 55 13.08 8.96 -8.53
C ALA A 55 11.79 8.46 -7.86
N LEU A 56 10.66 8.49 -8.56
CA LEU A 56 9.39 7.94 -8.07
C LEU A 56 9.37 6.40 -8.07
N ASN A 57 9.93 5.75 -9.09
CA ASN A 57 10.06 4.29 -9.14
C ASN A 57 10.98 3.72 -8.06
N ALA A 58 11.92 4.53 -7.56
CA ALA A 58 12.77 4.17 -6.43
C ALA A 58 12.02 4.20 -5.08
N LEU A 59 10.82 4.77 -5.01
CA LEU A 59 9.97 4.71 -3.83
C LEU A 59 9.34 3.30 -3.72
N ASP A 60 9.44 2.68 -2.55
CA ASP A 60 8.83 1.38 -2.27
C ASP A 60 7.34 1.53 -1.95
N VAL A 61 6.56 1.91 -2.96
CA VAL A 61 5.13 2.24 -2.86
C VAL A 61 4.30 1.51 -3.90
N GLU A 62 3.02 1.34 -3.61
CA GLU A 62 2.03 1.05 -4.65
C GLU A 62 1.62 2.35 -5.34
N VAL A 63 1.42 2.34 -6.66
CA VAL A 63 1.00 3.54 -7.40
C VAL A 63 -0.46 3.44 -7.78
N TRP A 64 -1.25 4.45 -7.40
CA TRP A 64 -2.64 4.63 -7.84
C TRP A 64 -2.77 5.88 -8.69
N TRP A 65 -3.11 5.71 -9.96
CA TRP A 65 -3.37 6.83 -10.88
C TRP A 65 -4.77 7.41 -10.65
N CYS A 66 -4.83 8.66 -10.20
CA CYS A 66 -6.07 9.40 -9.93
C CYS A 66 -6.09 10.71 -10.73
N SER A 67 -6.35 10.59 -12.04
CA SER A 67 -6.26 11.71 -12.96
C SER A 67 -7.52 11.88 -13.80
N THR A 68 -7.82 13.13 -14.16
CA THR A 68 -8.87 13.48 -15.13
C THR A 68 -8.61 12.84 -16.50
N TRP A 69 -7.36 12.42 -16.76
CA TRP A 69 -6.97 11.69 -17.96
C TRP A 69 -7.61 10.30 -18.06
N ASN A 70 -8.09 9.73 -16.95
CA ASN A 70 -8.76 8.43 -17.03
C ASN A 70 -10.12 8.50 -17.76
N GLN A 71 -10.68 9.69 -17.96
CA GLN A 71 -12.00 9.89 -18.57
C GLN A 71 -12.17 9.16 -19.93
N ASN A 72 -11.09 8.96 -20.70
CA ASN A 72 -11.10 8.25 -21.99
C ASN A 72 -9.91 7.29 -22.12
N ASN A 73 -9.55 6.58 -21.04
CA ASN A 73 -8.38 5.67 -20.98
C ASN A 73 -7.04 6.32 -21.34
N ALA A 74 -6.94 7.66 -21.29
CA ALA A 74 -5.73 8.34 -21.73
C ALA A 74 -4.51 8.09 -20.83
N ILE A 75 -4.73 7.60 -19.63
CA ILE A 75 -3.64 7.15 -18.76
C ILE A 75 -2.90 5.97 -19.42
N GLU A 76 -3.62 5.03 -20.03
CA GLU A 76 -2.98 3.91 -20.74
C GLU A 76 -2.13 4.41 -21.91
N GLU A 77 -2.65 5.36 -22.70
CA GLU A 77 -1.88 5.96 -23.78
C GLU A 77 -0.67 6.76 -23.27
N PHE A 78 -0.85 7.51 -22.18
CA PHE A 78 0.24 8.19 -21.49
C PHE A 78 1.33 7.20 -21.06
N LEU A 79 0.98 6.10 -20.39
CA LEU A 79 1.95 5.09 -19.94
C LEU A 79 2.67 4.41 -21.11
N ASN A 80 1.95 4.10 -22.19
CA ASN A 80 2.52 3.47 -23.39
C ASN A 80 3.54 4.36 -24.11
N GLU A 81 3.25 5.65 -24.23
CA GLU A 81 4.12 6.63 -24.91
C GLU A 81 5.26 7.11 -24.00
N THR A 82 5.00 7.24 -22.70
CA THR A 82 5.99 7.75 -21.75
C THR A 82 6.93 6.66 -21.22
N ARG A 83 6.49 5.41 -21.21
CA ARG A 83 7.25 4.22 -20.76
C ARG A 83 8.00 4.45 -19.45
N PRO A 84 7.31 4.82 -18.35
CA PRO A 84 7.97 5.16 -17.10
C PRO A 84 8.70 3.96 -16.48
N GLY A 85 8.33 2.73 -16.84
CA GLY A 85 8.88 1.49 -16.27
C GLY A 85 8.49 1.30 -14.79
N GLY A 86 8.89 0.16 -14.22
CA GLY A 86 8.72 -0.14 -12.79
C GLY A 86 7.29 0.00 -12.28
N ARG A 87 7.18 0.48 -11.03
CA ARG A 87 5.92 0.63 -10.30
C ARG A 87 4.94 1.62 -10.93
N LEU A 88 5.45 2.66 -11.58
CA LEU A 88 4.61 3.63 -12.30
C LEU A 88 3.87 2.95 -13.47
N ALA A 89 4.54 2.07 -14.22
CA ALA A 89 3.92 1.34 -15.33
C ALA A 89 2.90 0.29 -14.87
N GLU A 90 3.09 -0.25 -13.66
CA GLU A 90 2.22 -1.27 -13.05
C GLU A 90 1.09 -0.66 -12.20
N GLY A 91 1.03 0.67 -12.09
CA GLY A 91 0.11 1.37 -11.21
C GLY A 91 -1.36 1.10 -11.54
N ARG A 92 -2.17 0.90 -10.50
CA ARG A 92 -3.63 0.74 -10.62
C ARG A 92 -4.25 2.07 -11.02
N VAL A 93 -5.20 2.05 -11.95
CA VAL A 93 -5.97 3.25 -12.31
C VAL A 93 -7.26 3.31 -11.49
N LEU A 94 -7.47 4.42 -10.77
CA LEU A 94 -8.71 4.63 -10.01
C LEU A 94 -9.85 5.05 -10.95
N PRO A 95 -11.10 4.63 -10.66
CA PRO A 95 -12.23 4.88 -11.53
C PRO A 95 -12.52 6.39 -11.63
N HIS A 96 -12.70 6.88 -12.85
CA HIS A 96 -13.23 8.23 -13.08
C HIS A 96 -14.75 8.11 -13.33
N PRO A 97 -15.58 8.99 -12.74
CA PRO A 97 -17.01 8.96 -12.98
C PRO A 97 -17.32 9.21 -14.48
N PRO A 98 -18.32 8.54 -15.06
CA PRO A 98 -18.68 8.79 -16.45
C PRO A 98 -19.16 10.24 -16.62
N LEU A 99 -18.74 10.89 -17.70
CA LEU A 99 -19.28 12.21 -18.03
C LEU A 99 -20.70 12.10 -18.59
N ARG A 100 -21.54 13.08 -18.27
CA ARG A 100 -22.79 13.26 -19.01
C ARG A 100 -22.50 13.58 -20.48
N PRO A 101 -23.36 13.15 -21.42
CA PRO A 101 -23.24 13.53 -22.82
C PRO A 101 -23.09 15.05 -22.98
N GLY A 102 -21.96 15.47 -23.55
CA GLY A 102 -21.61 16.87 -23.79
C GLY A 102 -21.02 17.65 -22.62
N ALA A 103 -20.90 17.06 -21.44
CA ALA A 103 -20.10 17.63 -20.35
C ALA A 103 -18.61 17.51 -20.66
N THR A 104 -17.83 18.50 -20.20
CA THR A 104 -16.36 18.50 -20.29
C THR A 104 -15.70 18.22 -18.93
N LEU A 105 -16.49 18.17 -17.86
CA LEU A 105 -16.05 17.96 -16.48
C LEU A 105 -17.05 17.02 -15.78
N SER A 106 -16.57 16.32 -14.75
CA SER A 106 -17.42 15.55 -13.84
C SER A 106 -18.46 16.47 -13.19
N GLU A 107 -19.64 15.93 -12.91
CA GLU A 107 -20.69 16.65 -12.18
C GLU A 107 -20.35 16.84 -10.70
N ASP A 108 -19.59 15.89 -10.16
CA ASP A 108 -19.00 16.00 -8.85
C ASP A 108 -17.66 16.73 -9.01
N PRO A 109 -17.55 18.01 -8.62
CA PRO A 109 -16.29 18.74 -8.65
C PRO A 109 -15.28 18.16 -7.66
N ASN A 110 -15.69 17.31 -6.72
CA ASN A 110 -14.84 16.64 -5.73
C ASN A 110 -14.67 15.14 -6.02
N TRP A 111 -14.93 14.68 -7.25
CA TRP A 111 -14.94 13.25 -7.58
C TRP A 111 -13.64 12.52 -7.20
N LYS A 112 -12.47 13.19 -7.28
CA LYS A 112 -11.20 12.62 -6.86
C LYS A 112 -11.22 12.29 -5.37
N ILE A 113 -11.72 13.22 -4.55
CA ILE A 113 -11.85 13.03 -3.09
C ILE A 113 -12.82 11.88 -2.80
N THR A 114 -13.97 11.84 -3.45
CA THR A 114 -14.93 10.72 -3.36
C THR A 114 -14.28 9.38 -3.69
N THR A 115 -13.50 9.34 -4.78
CA THR A 115 -12.83 8.12 -5.28
C THR A 115 -11.71 7.67 -4.35
N ILE A 116 -10.88 8.60 -3.87
CA ILE A 116 -9.79 8.33 -2.92
C ILE A 116 -10.37 7.80 -1.61
N ASN A 117 -11.40 8.45 -1.06
CA ASN A 117 -12.07 8.02 0.15
C ASN A 117 -12.63 6.60 0.03
N ALA A 118 -13.30 6.29 -1.09
CA ALA A 118 -13.80 4.93 -1.34
C ALA A 118 -12.65 3.89 -1.40
N ALA A 119 -11.53 4.25 -2.04
CA ALA A 119 -10.37 3.36 -2.12
C ALA A 119 -9.69 3.15 -0.75
N LEU A 120 -9.60 4.20 0.08
CA LEU A 120 -9.05 4.12 1.43
C LEU A 120 -10.00 3.44 2.43
N ASP A 121 -11.31 3.52 2.21
CA ASP A 121 -12.31 2.74 2.97
C ASP A 121 -12.13 1.23 2.70
N GLU A 122 -11.88 0.85 1.44
CA GLU A 122 -11.66 -0.55 1.04
C GLU A 122 -10.26 -1.06 1.46
N TYR A 123 -9.23 -0.21 1.32
CA TYR A 123 -7.84 -0.54 1.62
C TYR A 123 -7.20 0.50 2.54
N PRO A 124 -7.48 0.46 3.86
CA PRO A 124 -6.95 1.43 4.80
C PRO A 124 -5.44 1.22 5.00
N GLN A 125 -4.63 2.11 4.43
CA GLN A 125 -3.17 2.10 4.58
C GLN A 125 -2.58 3.51 4.46
N PRO A 126 -1.34 3.75 4.95
CA PRO A 126 -0.69 5.04 4.78
C PRO A 126 -0.65 5.46 3.31
N TYR A 127 -0.83 6.74 3.05
CA TYR A 127 -0.91 7.24 1.68
C TYR A 127 -0.16 8.55 1.48
N ILE A 128 0.27 8.78 0.24
CA ILE A 128 0.81 10.02 -0.28
C ILE A 128 -0.13 10.44 -1.40
N PHE A 129 -0.71 11.63 -1.32
CA PHE A 129 -1.55 12.18 -2.39
C PHE A 129 -0.88 13.41 -3.00
N ALA A 130 -0.60 13.35 -4.30
CA ALA A 130 0.02 14.43 -5.06
C ALA A 130 -0.89 14.89 -6.21
N ASP A 131 -1.36 16.13 -6.09
CA ASP A 131 -2.35 16.74 -7.00
C ASP A 131 -2.19 18.28 -6.94
N ASP A 132 -2.33 18.96 -8.07
CA ASP A 132 -2.14 20.42 -8.16
C ASP A 132 -3.31 21.22 -7.58
N ILE A 133 -4.52 20.66 -7.60
CA ILE A 133 -5.76 21.29 -7.14
C ILE A 133 -6.25 20.67 -5.83
N TYR A 134 -6.36 19.36 -5.77
CA TYR A 134 -7.00 18.62 -4.69
C TYR A 134 -6.08 18.31 -3.52
N ALA A 135 -4.78 18.60 -3.62
CA ALA A 135 -3.90 18.65 -2.46
C ALA A 135 -4.07 19.96 -1.65
N HIS A 136 -5.04 20.82 -1.98
CA HIS A 136 -5.34 22.03 -1.20
C HIS A 136 -5.86 21.70 0.21
N PRO A 137 -5.52 22.48 1.27
CA PRO A 137 -5.87 22.18 2.67
C PRO A 137 -7.33 21.84 2.96
N ASP A 138 -8.28 22.41 2.21
CA ASP A 138 -9.71 22.11 2.39
C ASP A 138 -10.06 20.67 1.96
N CYS A 139 -9.50 20.20 0.84
CA CYS A 139 -9.66 18.82 0.38
C CYS A 139 -8.91 17.84 1.29
N GLN A 140 -7.72 18.22 1.76
CA GLN A 140 -6.97 17.41 2.74
C GLN A 140 -7.80 17.17 4.00
N ARG A 141 -8.44 18.23 4.52
CA ARG A 141 -9.27 18.17 5.72
C ARG A 141 -10.41 17.16 5.57
N GLU A 142 -11.04 17.08 4.40
CA GLU A 142 -12.11 16.13 4.13
C GLU A 142 -11.63 14.67 4.23
N ILE A 143 -10.51 14.34 3.58
CA ILE A 143 -9.92 12.99 3.62
C ILE A 143 -9.48 12.64 5.06
N LEU A 144 -8.78 13.56 5.73
CA LEU A 144 -8.31 13.35 7.11
C LEU A 144 -9.44 13.19 8.12
N GLN A 145 -10.56 13.91 7.94
CA GLN A 145 -11.74 13.77 8.81
C GLN A 145 -12.45 12.42 8.61
N ARG A 146 -12.45 11.89 7.39
CA ARG A 146 -13.05 10.58 7.08
C ARG A 146 -12.20 9.43 7.61
N HIS A 147 -10.87 9.56 7.56
CA HIS A 147 -9.93 8.51 7.95
C HIS A 147 -9.07 8.94 9.16
N PRO A 148 -9.66 9.17 10.34
CA PRO A 148 -8.92 9.62 11.50
C PRO A 148 -7.86 8.60 11.91
N GLY A 149 -6.62 9.05 12.07
CA GLY A 149 -5.50 8.21 12.47
C GLY A 149 -4.80 7.47 11.32
N LEU A 150 -5.29 7.57 10.08
CA LEU A 150 -4.59 7.06 8.92
C LEU A 150 -3.49 8.04 8.49
N PRO A 151 -2.19 7.65 8.49
CA PRO A 151 -1.13 8.56 8.07
C PRO A 151 -1.27 8.96 6.61
N GLY A 152 -1.27 10.27 6.35
CA GLY A 152 -1.39 10.85 5.03
C GLY A 152 -0.37 11.96 4.81
N LEU A 153 0.31 11.93 3.67
CA LEU A 153 1.12 13.05 3.18
C LEU A 153 0.44 13.67 1.95
N PHE A 154 0.22 14.97 1.99
CA PHE A 154 -0.32 15.73 0.86
C PHE A 154 0.77 16.58 0.24
N ILE A 155 0.98 16.42 -1.06
CA ILE A 155 1.96 17.17 -1.83
C ILE A 155 1.21 18.00 -2.85
N GLN A 156 1.29 19.33 -2.72
CA GLN A 156 0.85 20.24 -3.75
C GLN A 156 2.06 20.61 -4.63
N PRO A 157 2.12 20.14 -5.88
CA PRO A 157 3.21 20.46 -6.80
C PRO A 157 3.34 21.96 -7.07
N LEU A 158 4.52 22.38 -7.54
CA LEU A 158 4.71 23.76 -7.97
C LEU A 158 4.07 23.96 -9.34
N ALA A 159 3.19 24.96 -9.46
CA ALA A 159 2.53 25.30 -10.72
C ALA A 159 3.55 25.42 -11.87
N HIS A 160 3.27 24.74 -12.98
CA HIS A 160 4.10 24.66 -14.17
C HIS A 160 5.44 23.91 -14.02
N ARG A 161 5.89 23.59 -12.82
CA ARG A 161 7.13 22.82 -12.59
C ARG A 161 6.86 21.37 -12.20
N GLY A 162 5.70 21.08 -11.62
CA GLY A 162 5.35 19.75 -11.16
C GLY A 162 5.99 19.42 -9.81
N LEU A 163 6.12 18.12 -9.55
CA LEU A 163 6.84 17.60 -8.38
C LEU A 163 8.30 18.04 -8.43
N THR A 164 8.87 18.37 -7.28
CA THR A 164 10.27 18.78 -7.13
C THR A 164 11.08 17.70 -6.42
N ARG A 165 12.41 17.85 -6.37
CA ARG A 165 13.24 16.96 -5.54
C ARG A 165 12.87 17.02 -4.06
N GLU A 166 12.54 18.21 -3.57
CA GLU A 166 12.10 18.41 -2.18
C GLU A 166 10.79 17.66 -1.90
N HIS A 167 9.87 17.64 -2.86
CA HIS A 167 8.65 16.83 -2.74
C HIS A 167 8.95 15.34 -2.67
N VAL A 168 9.80 14.82 -3.57
CA VAL A 168 10.19 13.39 -3.54
C VAL A 168 10.95 13.05 -2.26
N GLU A 169 11.77 13.95 -1.74
CA GLU A 169 12.45 13.74 -0.46
C GLU A 169 11.44 13.70 0.70
N SER A 170 10.44 14.59 0.71
CA SER A 170 9.35 14.56 1.70
C SER A 170 8.59 13.23 1.65
N MET A 171 8.37 12.68 0.45
CA MET A 171 7.79 11.34 0.28
C MET A 171 8.67 10.26 0.93
N ARG A 172 10.00 10.31 0.74
CA ARG A 172 10.91 9.35 1.37
C ARG A 172 10.88 9.45 2.89
N THR A 173 10.96 10.65 3.45
CA THR A 173 10.87 10.85 4.91
C THR A 173 9.56 10.28 5.45
N PHE A 174 8.43 10.57 4.80
CA PHE A 174 7.14 10.01 5.20
C PHE A 174 7.13 8.47 5.13
N LEU A 175 7.72 7.88 4.10
CA LEU A 175 7.84 6.42 3.97
C LEU A 175 8.74 5.80 5.04
N GLU A 176 9.78 6.51 5.50
CA GLU A 176 10.64 6.06 6.60
C GLU A 176 9.92 6.13 7.95
N GLU A 177 9.21 7.23 8.22
CA GLU A 177 8.42 7.43 9.45
C GLU A 177 7.23 6.47 9.55
N ASN A 178 6.63 6.14 8.41
CA ASN A 178 5.44 5.28 8.32
C ASN A 178 5.75 3.89 7.78
N ARG A 179 7.04 3.54 7.68
CA ARG A 179 7.44 2.18 7.35
C ARG A 179 6.89 1.29 8.45
N THR A 180 6.10 0.29 8.10
CA THR A 180 5.75 -0.80 9.03
C THR A 180 6.97 -1.67 9.38
N ALA A 181 8.14 -1.41 8.78
CA ALA A 181 9.38 -2.14 8.99
C ALA A 181 9.84 -2.22 10.45
N PRO A 182 9.80 -1.17 11.30
CA PRO A 182 10.16 -1.30 12.71
C PRO A 182 9.24 -2.30 13.42
N TYR A 183 7.94 -2.29 13.12
CA TYR A 183 7.00 -3.24 13.71
C TYR A 183 7.23 -4.66 13.18
N ILE A 184 7.34 -4.85 11.87
CA ILE A 184 7.61 -6.16 11.25
C ILE A 184 8.94 -6.74 11.74
N ASP A 185 9.96 -5.92 11.91
CA ASP A 185 11.25 -6.33 12.46
C ASP A 185 11.15 -6.69 13.95
N THR A 186 10.25 -6.05 14.71
CA THR A 186 10.00 -6.41 16.12
C THR A 186 9.21 -7.70 16.32
N ILE A 187 8.41 -8.12 15.34
CA ILE A 187 7.61 -9.36 15.44
C ILE A 187 8.27 -10.57 14.73
N GLY A 188 9.37 -10.33 14.00
CA GLY A 188 10.28 -11.33 13.43
C GLY A 188 11.54 -11.55 14.29
N PRO A 189 12.38 -12.56 13.98
CA PRO A 189 12.92 -12.78 12.64
C PRO A 189 12.04 -13.65 11.75
N TRP A 190 12.13 -13.42 10.45
CA TRP A 190 11.32 -14.10 9.44
C TRP A 190 12.16 -15.08 8.62
N VAL A 191 11.54 -16.19 8.21
CA VAL A 191 12.09 -17.12 7.24
C VAL A 191 11.14 -17.27 6.05
N ALA A 192 11.69 -17.17 4.84
CA ALA A 192 10.92 -17.25 3.60
C ALA A 192 10.35 -18.67 3.36
N GLU A 193 9.21 -18.74 2.67
CA GLU A 193 8.49 -19.99 2.43
C GLU A 193 9.35 -21.13 1.89
N HIS A 194 10.18 -20.88 0.87
CA HIS A 194 11.02 -21.91 0.26
C HIS A 194 11.96 -22.58 1.27
N THR A 195 12.44 -21.83 2.27
CA THR A 195 13.29 -22.37 3.34
C THR A 195 12.47 -23.25 4.29
N VAL A 196 11.25 -22.83 4.65
CA VAL A 196 10.34 -23.63 5.47
C VAL A 196 9.96 -24.94 4.75
N ARG A 197 9.61 -24.87 3.47
CA ARG A 197 9.33 -26.03 2.61
C ARG A 197 10.49 -27.01 2.60
N SER A 198 11.70 -26.51 2.31
CA SER A 198 12.91 -27.34 2.31
C SER A 198 13.19 -27.96 3.68
N ARG A 199 12.90 -27.23 4.77
CA ARG A 199 13.17 -27.69 6.13
C ARG A 199 12.17 -28.75 6.61
N LEU A 200 10.89 -28.57 6.30
CA LEU A 200 9.82 -29.49 6.67
C LEU A 200 9.65 -30.65 5.68
N GLY A 201 10.29 -30.58 4.51
CA GLY A 201 10.07 -31.54 3.43
C GLY A 201 8.66 -31.45 2.83
N ALA A 202 8.06 -30.25 2.88
CA ALA A 202 6.69 -30.01 2.44
C ALA A 202 6.65 -29.35 1.06
N SER A 203 5.68 -29.76 0.25
CA SER A 203 5.25 -29.05 -0.95
C SER A 203 4.57 -27.71 -0.62
N GLU A 204 4.37 -26.88 -1.64
CA GLU A 204 3.64 -25.61 -1.51
C GLU A 204 2.20 -25.82 -1.03
N ASP A 205 1.50 -26.80 -1.62
CA ASP A 205 0.12 -27.10 -1.28
C ASP A 205 -0.02 -27.67 0.13
N GLU A 206 0.93 -28.49 0.57
CA GLU A 206 0.96 -28.98 1.96
C GLU A 206 1.15 -27.83 2.94
N LEU A 207 2.08 -26.91 2.65
CA LEU A 207 2.35 -25.77 3.53
C LEU A 207 1.17 -24.79 3.57
N ARG A 208 0.51 -24.56 2.43
CA ARG A 208 -0.74 -23.81 2.34
C ARG A 208 -1.85 -24.45 3.17
N GLY A 209 -2.04 -25.77 3.04
CA GLY A 209 -3.01 -26.50 3.85
C GLY A 209 -2.67 -26.48 5.35
N MET A 210 -1.39 -26.44 5.72
CA MET A 210 -0.99 -26.25 7.12
C MET A 210 -1.38 -24.86 7.64
N ARG A 211 -1.26 -23.80 6.83
CA ARG A 211 -1.71 -22.44 7.21
C ARG A 211 -3.23 -22.38 7.38
N GLU A 212 -3.98 -22.93 6.43
CA GLU A 212 -5.45 -22.98 6.47
C GLU A 212 -5.98 -23.73 7.70
N ARG A 213 -5.28 -24.79 8.13
CA ARG A 213 -5.60 -25.55 9.35
C ARG A 213 -5.00 -24.96 10.62
N HIS A 214 -4.43 -23.75 10.56
CA HIS A 214 -3.75 -23.09 11.69
C HIS A 214 -2.69 -23.99 12.35
N GLN A 215 -2.00 -24.81 11.58
CA GLN A 215 -0.91 -25.67 12.07
C GLN A 215 0.43 -24.93 12.09
N ILE A 216 0.56 -23.91 11.24
CA ILE A 216 1.74 -23.06 11.08
C ILE A 216 1.28 -21.62 10.90
N LEU A 217 2.05 -20.66 11.40
CA LEU A 217 1.79 -19.24 11.20
C LEU A 217 2.67 -18.70 10.07
N GLY A 218 2.04 -18.31 8.97
CA GLY A 218 2.69 -17.61 7.85
C GLY A 218 1.98 -16.28 7.63
N VAL A 219 2.77 -15.24 7.36
CA VAL A 219 2.28 -13.90 7.05
C VAL A 219 2.64 -13.60 5.60
N ASP A 220 1.65 -13.21 4.81
CA ASP A 220 1.88 -12.80 3.43
C ASP A 220 2.41 -11.36 3.40
N PHE A 221 3.61 -11.22 2.83
CA PHE A 221 4.19 -9.94 2.46
C PHE A 221 4.16 -9.82 0.93
N ASN A 222 4.47 -8.63 0.41
CA ASN A 222 4.47 -8.37 -1.03
C ASN A 222 5.41 -9.30 -1.83
N THR A 223 6.46 -9.83 -1.20
CA THR A 223 7.45 -10.71 -1.81
C THR A 223 7.15 -12.20 -1.61
N GLY A 224 6.02 -12.54 -0.99
CA GLY A 224 5.58 -13.91 -0.71
C GLY A 224 5.29 -14.16 0.76
N ALA A 225 5.06 -15.43 1.13
CA ALA A 225 4.80 -15.82 2.50
C ALA A 225 6.09 -15.94 3.32
N TYR A 226 6.07 -15.41 4.53
CA TYR A 226 7.16 -15.50 5.50
C TYR A 226 6.64 -16.01 6.85
N TYR A 227 7.52 -16.68 7.57
CA TYR A 227 7.15 -17.44 8.77
C TYR A 227 8.03 -16.98 9.92
N PRO A 228 7.49 -16.63 11.11
CA PRO A 228 8.31 -16.31 12.27
C PRO A 228 9.23 -17.48 12.64
N ILE A 229 10.53 -17.26 12.76
CA ILE A 229 11.52 -18.33 13.03
C ILE A 229 11.29 -19.00 14.40
N GLN A 230 10.68 -18.27 15.33
CA GLN A 230 10.42 -18.69 16.71
C GLN A 230 9.49 -19.89 16.79
N GLN A 231 8.65 -20.13 15.78
CA GLN A 231 7.73 -21.27 15.73
C GLN A 231 8.43 -22.62 15.45
N PHE A 232 9.72 -22.59 15.11
CA PHE A 232 10.53 -23.78 14.87
C PHE A 232 11.53 -24.04 16.01
N ARG A 233 11.70 -25.32 16.35
CA ARG A 233 12.74 -25.82 17.26
C ARG A 233 13.30 -27.12 16.69
N ASN A 234 14.62 -27.17 16.49
CA ASN A 234 15.30 -28.35 15.91
C ASN A 234 14.74 -28.80 14.55
N GLY A 235 14.19 -27.88 13.76
CA GLY A 235 13.63 -28.17 12.44
C GLY A 235 12.19 -28.68 12.44
N THR A 236 11.54 -28.79 13.59
CA THR A 236 10.12 -29.12 13.71
C THR A 236 9.35 -27.93 14.27
N LEU A 237 8.03 -27.89 14.04
CA LEU A 237 7.15 -26.92 14.70
C LEU A 237 7.12 -27.16 16.20
N ILE A 238 7.02 -26.08 16.97
CA ILE A 238 6.93 -26.16 18.43
C ILE A 238 5.58 -26.78 18.85
N PRO A 239 5.56 -27.67 19.86
CA PRO A 239 4.32 -28.25 20.35
C PRO A 239 3.35 -27.19 20.87
N GLY A 240 2.05 -27.41 20.63
CA GLY A 240 1.00 -26.53 21.14
C GLY A 240 0.75 -25.25 20.33
N LEU A 241 1.48 -25.01 19.24
CA LEU A 241 1.21 -23.89 18.34
C LEU A 241 -0.20 -23.96 17.75
N HIS A 242 -0.59 -25.12 17.21
CA HIS A 242 -1.88 -25.31 16.56
C HIS A 242 -3.09 -24.85 17.41
N PRO A 243 -3.29 -25.33 18.66
CA PRO A 243 -4.44 -24.89 19.46
C PRO A 243 -4.40 -23.40 19.86
N VAL A 244 -3.23 -22.76 19.85
CA VAL A 244 -3.11 -21.30 20.10
C VAL A 244 -3.52 -20.52 18.85
N LEU A 245 -3.00 -20.87 17.67
CA LEU A 245 -3.37 -20.23 16.40
C LEU A 245 -4.87 -20.38 16.12
N THR A 246 -5.44 -21.57 16.36
CA THR A 246 -6.89 -21.80 16.23
C THR A 246 -7.70 -20.90 17.16
N ALA A 247 -7.22 -20.60 18.37
CA ALA A 247 -7.92 -19.70 19.29
C ALA A 247 -7.88 -18.24 18.80
N LEU A 248 -6.73 -17.78 18.32
CA LEU A 248 -6.56 -16.41 17.83
C LEU A 248 -7.30 -16.16 16.50
N ALA A 249 -7.42 -17.18 15.64
CA ALA A 249 -8.01 -17.04 14.30
C ALA A 249 -9.47 -16.53 14.30
N ALA A 250 -10.18 -16.61 15.43
CA ALA A 250 -11.54 -16.08 15.55
C ALA A 250 -11.61 -14.53 15.63
N GLY A 251 -10.50 -13.84 15.93
CA GLY A 251 -10.48 -12.37 16.03
C GLY A 251 -9.20 -11.69 15.52
N PHE A 252 -8.17 -12.46 15.13
CA PHE A 252 -6.87 -11.94 14.71
C PHE A 252 -6.51 -12.40 13.28
N THR A 253 -6.00 -11.48 12.47
CA THR A 253 -5.37 -11.78 11.17
C THR A 253 -3.98 -12.41 11.38
N ASP A 254 -3.40 -13.04 10.36
CA ASP A 254 -2.06 -13.66 10.46
C ASP A 254 -0.99 -12.68 10.99
N MET A 255 -1.04 -11.41 10.54
CA MET A 255 -0.13 -10.36 11.01
C MET A 255 -0.34 -10.05 12.50
N THR A 256 -1.59 -9.90 12.95
CA THR A 256 -1.86 -9.58 14.35
C THR A 256 -1.62 -10.79 15.26
N GLN A 257 -1.77 -12.02 14.77
CA GLN A 257 -1.33 -13.24 15.45
C GLN A 257 0.19 -13.25 15.68
N ALA A 258 0.98 -12.91 14.65
CA ALA A 258 2.43 -12.82 14.76
C ALA A 258 2.85 -11.76 15.78
N GLY A 259 2.22 -10.58 15.74
CA GLY A 259 2.42 -9.52 16.71
C GLY A 259 2.05 -9.92 18.13
N TRP A 260 0.91 -10.57 18.34
CA TRP A 260 0.49 -11.06 19.65
C TRP A 260 1.49 -12.06 20.23
N LEU A 261 2.02 -12.98 19.42
CA LEU A 261 3.01 -13.95 19.89
C LEU A 261 4.38 -13.32 20.20
N ALA A 262 4.76 -12.28 19.47
CA ALA A 262 6.02 -11.57 19.66
C ALA A 262 6.00 -10.56 20.83
N ASP A 263 4.83 -10.10 21.22
CA ASP A 263 4.67 -9.16 22.32
C ASP A 263 4.97 -9.80 23.70
N GLN A 264 5.24 -8.94 24.70
CA GLN A 264 5.66 -9.36 26.04
C GLN A 264 4.56 -10.16 26.74
N ALA A 265 4.94 -11.29 27.32
CA ALA A 265 4.02 -12.13 28.08
C ALA A 265 3.61 -11.51 29.42
N PHE A 266 4.46 -10.66 29.99
CA PHE A 266 4.23 -9.98 31.27
C PHE A 266 4.70 -8.53 31.18
N GLU A 267 4.04 -7.64 31.92
CA GLU A 267 4.43 -6.23 31.96
C GLU A 267 5.88 -6.07 32.41
N ARG A 268 6.71 -5.38 31.61
CA ARG A 268 8.13 -5.09 31.88
C ARG A 268 9.05 -6.31 31.87
N ALA A 269 8.59 -7.46 31.38
CA ALA A 269 9.43 -8.63 31.16
C ALA A 269 9.91 -8.68 29.71
N SER A 270 11.12 -9.17 29.47
CA SER A 270 11.61 -9.44 28.12
C SER A 270 11.07 -10.74 27.51
N THR A 271 10.40 -11.58 28.32
CA THR A 271 9.83 -12.86 27.89
C THR A 271 8.62 -12.61 27.00
N THR A 272 8.65 -13.15 25.79
CA THR A 272 7.54 -13.08 24.82
C THR A 272 6.59 -14.26 24.97
N ARG A 273 5.42 -14.20 24.33
CA ARG A 273 4.50 -15.35 24.29
C ARG A 273 5.08 -16.51 23.46
N TRP A 274 5.96 -16.25 22.50
CA TRP A 274 6.79 -17.26 21.84
C TRP A 274 7.65 -18.05 22.83
N ASP A 275 8.31 -17.37 23.77
CA ASP A 275 9.19 -18.01 24.74
C ASP A 275 8.42 -18.96 25.66
N LEU A 276 7.28 -18.50 26.19
CA LEU A 276 6.40 -19.34 27.02
C LEU A 276 5.88 -20.56 26.26
N LEU A 277 5.56 -20.43 24.97
CA LEU A 277 5.15 -21.55 24.15
C LEU A 277 6.29 -22.56 23.95
N ARG A 278 7.52 -22.08 23.73
CA ARG A 278 8.74 -22.92 23.62
C ARG A 278 9.10 -23.62 24.94
N GLU A 279 8.73 -23.04 26.07
CA GLU A 279 8.84 -23.62 27.42
C GLU A 279 7.71 -24.63 27.74
N GLY A 280 6.75 -24.81 26.84
CA GLY A 280 5.65 -25.74 27.00
C GLY A 280 4.49 -25.22 27.87
N LYS A 281 4.39 -23.89 28.07
CA LYS A 281 3.26 -23.25 28.80
C LYS A 281 1.99 -23.15 27.93
N ILE A 282 1.67 -24.22 27.21
CA ILE A 282 0.64 -24.26 26.15
C ILE A 282 -0.73 -23.88 26.70
N THR A 283 -1.13 -24.44 27.84
CA THR A 283 -2.44 -24.18 28.45
C THR A 283 -2.64 -22.70 28.81
N LEU A 284 -1.59 -22.06 29.34
CA LEU A 284 -1.62 -20.65 29.72
C LEU A 284 -1.79 -19.76 28.49
N ILE A 285 -0.93 -19.95 27.47
CA ILE A 285 -0.97 -19.15 26.24
C ILE A 285 -2.29 -19.34 25.49
N LYS A 286 -2.80 -20.58 25.43
CA LYS A 286 -4.11 -20.85 24.83
C LYS A 286 -5.24 -20.12 25.56
N GLN A 287 -5.22 -20.12 26.90
CA GLN A 287 -6.24 -19.42 27.68
C GLN A 287 -6.21 -17.91 27.42
N TRP A 288 -5.03 -17.30 27.38
CA TRP A 288 -4.90 -15.88 27.03
C TRP A 288 -5.38 -15.57 25.61
N ALA A 289 -5.05 -16.41 24.64
CA ALA A 289 -5.52 -16.25 23.26
C ALA A 289 -7.06 -16.26 23.19
N ILE A 290 -7.72 -17.14 23.96
CA ILE A 290 -9.19 -17.17 24.07
C ILE A 290 -9.71 -15.88 24.70
N GLU A 291 -9.16 -15.47 25.84
CA GLU A 291 -9.61 -14.29 26.57
C GLU A 291 -9.47 -12.99 25.76
N ASP A 292 -8.35 -12.83 25.05
CA ASP A 292 -8.12 -11.65 24.22
C ASP A 292 -8.97 -11.65 22.97
N THR A 293 -9.21 -12.81 22.37
CA THR A 293 -10.14 -12.94 21.23
C THR A 293 -11.57 -12.62 21.67
N ASP A 294 -12.01 -13.17 22.80
CA ASP A 294 -13.32 -12.89 23.41
C ASP A 294 -13.52 -11.38 23.64
N ARG A 295 -12.49 -10.64 24.06
CA ARG A 295 -12.57 -9.19 24.26
C ARG A 295 -12.76 -8.42 22.95
N LEU A 296 -12.19 -8.90 21.85
CA LEU A 296 -12.31 -8.26 20.54
C LEU A 296 -13.63 -8.58 19.83
N THR A 297 -14.19 -9.77 20.09
CA THR A 297 -15.41 -10.24 19.40
C THR A 297 -16.70 -10.01 20.17
N ARG A 298 -16.63 -9.63 21.45
CA ARG A 298 -17.83 -9.28 22.24
C ARG A 298 -18.39 -7.93 21.77
N PRO A 299 -19.70 -7.86 21.47
CA PRO A 299 -20.36 -6.64 21.03
C PRO A 299 -20.46 -5.56 22.12
#